data_AF-A0A9E1QDI1-F1
#
_entry.id   AF-A0A9E1QDI1-F1
#
_cell.length_a   1.000
_cell.length_b   1.000
_cell.length_c   1.000
_cell.angle_alpha   90.00
_cell.angle_beta   90.00
_cell.angle_gamma   90.00
#
_symmetry.space_group_name_H-M   'P 1'
#
loop_
_entity.id
_entity.type
_entity.pdbx_description
1 polymer ?
#
loop_
_entity_poly.entity_id
_entity_poly.type
_entity_poly.pdbx_seq_one_letter_code
_entity_poly.pdbx_strand_id
1 'polypeptide(L)'
;MQPDAELLASLRTAKLIDDSASYERLTGGISSDIWKVTTPEGSFCVKRALPQLVVEVEWRVPVERNRFEVDWYKIAAELVPGAAPKVLAHDADAMLFAMEFLDPGEFKLYKDELRDGRADPAIAGEVGRRLARIHAGTAGRADLKERFPRNDIFHAIRLEPYLEATARNHPDLRDILFALSERTHVTRLAMIHGDVSPKNILIGPDGSVFLDAECACIGDPAFDLAFCLNHFLLKCLWTPSTTPDFLDCFDAMTDAYLAGVDWEAPEEMEARTASLLPGLFLARVDGKSPVEYVTKDADRDKVRRVGRTLLKSPPTRLADMRIAWEEELKT
;
A
#
# COMPACT_ATOMS: atom_id res chain seq x y z
N MET A 1 15.66 21.28 -14.28
CA MET A 1 14.84 20.43 -15.18
C MET A 1 13.44 21.03 -15.15
N GLN A 2 12.74 21.08 -16.28
CA GLN A 2 11.39 21.66 -16.38
C GLN A 2 10.39 20.55 -16.70
N PRO A 3 9.13 20.65 -16.25
CA PRO A 3 8.07 19.79 -16.77
C PRO A 3 7.88 20.01 -18.27
N ASP A 4 7.33 19.03 -18.97
CA ASP A 4 7.04 19.19 -20.40
C ASP A 4 5.84 20.10 -20.67
N ALA A 5 5.67 20.46 -21.95
CA ALA A 5 4.66 21.42 -22.38
C ALA A 5 3.22 20.95 -22.10
N GLU A 6 2.97 19.65 -22.13
CA GLU A 6 1.64 19.07 -21.87
C GLU A 6 1.27 19.26 -20.39
N LEU A 7 2.15 18.88 -19.47
CA LEU A 7 1.94 19.07 -18.04
C LEU A 7 1.72 20.55 -17.70
N LEU A 8 2.55 21.44 -18.25
CA LEU A 8 2.40 22.89 -18.05
C LEU A 8 1.07 23.42 -18.61
N ALA A 9 0.60 22.91 -19.76
CA ALA A 9 -0.67 23.31 -20.34
C ALA A 9 -1.85 22.89 -19.46
N SER A 10 -1.83 21.68 -18.90
CA SER A 10 -2.88 21.21 -17.98
C SER A 10 -2.93 22.04 -16.70
N LEU A 11 -1.78 22.38 -16.10
CA LEU A 11 -1.75 23.23 -14.90
C LEU A 11 -2.24 24.66 -15.17
N ARG A 12 -1.91 25.25 -16.32
CA ARG A 12 -2.43 26.56 -16.72
C ARG A 12 -3.94 26.52 -16.96
N THR A 13 -4.44 25.47 -17.60
CA THR A 13 -5.88 25.27 -17.84
C THR A 13 -6.64 25.14 -16.52
N ALA A 14 -6.06 24.42 -15.55
CA ALA A 14 -6.58 24.32 -14.19
C ALA A 14 -6.40 25.60 -13.35
N LYS A 15 -5.74 26.63 -13.89
CA LYS A 15 -5.41 27.90 -13.21
C LYS A 15 -4.61 27.71 -11.92
N LEU A 16 -3.71 26.72 -11.91
CA LEU A 16 -2.85 26.41 -10.75
C LEU A 16 -1.46 27.05 -10.84
N ILE A 17 -1.06 27.56 -12.01
CA ILE A 17 0.26 28.18 -12.22
C ILE A 17 0.14 29.43 -13.08
N ASP A 18 1.12 30.32 -12.91
CA ASP A 18 1.47 31.41 -13.82
C ASP A 18 2.96 31.33 -14.21
N ASP A 19 3.49 32.39 -14.82
CA ASP A 19 4.89 32.44 -15.25
C ASP A 19 5.91 32.56 -14.09
N SER A 20 5.45 32.76 -12.85
CA SER A 20 6.29 32.83 -11.66
C SER A 20 6.51 31.47 -10.97
N ALA A 21 5.78 30.43 -11.40
CA ALA A 21 5.87 29.11 -10.79
C ALA A 21 7.27 28.47 -10.98
N SER A 22 7.73 27.78 -9.94
CA SER A 22 8.97 27.00 -9.95
C SER A 22 8.69 25.52 -9.73
N TYR A 23 9.58 24.67 -10.27
CA TYR A 23 9.35 23.23 -10.38
C TYR A 23 10.55 22.46 -9.87
N GLU A 24 10.29 21.52 -8.97
CA GLU A 24 11.26 20.57 -8.44
C GLU A 24 10.75 19.16 -8.72
N ARG A 25 11.54 18.36 -9.42
CA ARG A 25 11.17 16.96 -9.68
C ARG A 25 11.43 16.15 -8.42
N LEU A 26 10.39 15.50 -7.91
CA LEU A 26 10.50 14.60 -6.77
C LEU A 26 10.97 13.23 -7.26
N THR A 27 11.94 12.65 -6.56
CA THR A 27 12.53 11.35 -6.90
C THR A 27 12.06 10.27 -5.92
N GLY A 28 12.17 9.00 -6.30
CA GLY A 28 11.85 7.85 -5.43
C GLY A 28 10.72 6.96 -5.92
N GLY A 29 9.87 7.44 -6.84
CA GLY A 29 8.86 6.63 -7.54
C GLY A 29 9.37 6.13 -8.90
N ILE A 30 9.00 4.90 -9.28
CA ILE A 30 9.31 4.34 -10.62
C ILE A 30 8.11 4.41 -11.57
N SER A 31 6.90 4.64 -11.07
CA SER A 31 5.66 4.53 -11.84
C SER A 31 5.09 5.85 -12.33
N SER A 32 5.56 6.97 -11.79
CA SER A 32 4.99 8.28 -12.08
C SER A 32 6.07 9.35 -12.18
N ASP A 33 5.80 10.36 -12.99
CA ASP A 33 6.53 11.61 -12.98
C ASP A 33 5.89 12.54 -11.95
N ILE A 34 6.67 12.93 -10.93
CA ILE A 34 6.16 13.70 -9.78
C ILE A 34 6.95 14.99 -9.65
N TRP A 35 6.22 16.09 -9.49
CA TRP A 35 6.77 17.43 -9.36
C TRP A 35 6.19 18.14 -8.16
N LYS A 36 7.03 18.76 -7.35
CA LYS A 36 6.63 19.84 -6.46
C LYS A 36 6.60 21.13 -7.28
N VAL A 37 5.47 21.82 -7.23
CA VAL A 37 5.25 23.11 -7.88
C VAL A 37 5.11 24.15 -6.79
N THR A 38 5.88 25.22 -6.86
CA THR A 38 5.83 26.34 -5.90
C THR A 38 5.37 27.60 -6.61
N THR A 39 4.34 28.23 -6.05
CA THR A 39 3.70 29.47 -6.51
C THR A 39 3.67 30.50 -5.38
N PRO A 40 3.35 31.78 -5.65
CA PRO A 40 3.13 32.77 -4.59
C PRO A 40 2.04 32.37 -3.57
N GLU A 41 1.04 31.59 -3.99
CA GLU A 41 -0.08 31.13 -3.17
C GLU A 41 0.25 29.89 -2.33
N GLY A 42 1.35 29.19 -2.64
CA GLY A 42 1.78 27.99 -1.91
C GLY A 42 2.42 26.92 -2.79
N SER A 43 2.62 25.75 -2.20
CA SER A 43 3.17 24.58 -2.88
C SER A 43 2.12 23.48 -3.07
N PHE A 44 2.22 22.76 -4.18
CA PHE A 44 1.42 21.57 -4.45
C PHE A 44 2.25 20.51 -5.19
N CYS A 45 1.76 19.27 -5.22
CA CYS A 45 2.35 18.18 -5.98
C CYS A 45 1.56 17.95 -7.27
N VAL A 46 2.26 17.56 -8.33
CA VAL A 46 1.67 17.07 -9.57
C VAL A 46 2.19 15.68 -9.82
N LYS A 47 1.28 14.73 -10.09
CA LYS A 47 1.61 13.34 -10.40
C LYS A 47 1.00 12.98 -11.75
N ARG A 48 1.84 12.48 -12.65
CA ARG A 48 1.44 11.94 -13.96
C ARG A 48 1.90 10.50 -14.09
N ALA A 49 0.96 9.59 -14.41
CA ALA A 49 1.29 8.18 -14.58
C ALA A 49 2.14 7.97 -15.84
N LEU A 50 3.21 7.18 -15.73
CA LEU A 50 4.04 6.84 -16.89
C LEU A 50 3.55 5.53 -17.55
N PRO A 51 3.48 5.43 -18.88
CA PRO A 51 3.09 4.18 -19.55
C PRO A 51 4.13 3.06 -19.38
N GLN A 52 5.37 3.41 -19.09
CA GLN A 52 6.47 2.50 -18.77
C GLN A 52 7.12 2.90 -17.45
N LEU A 53 7.34 1.94 -16.56
CA LEU A 53 8.04 2.14 -15.29
C LEU A 53 9.52 2.45 -15.54
N VAL A 54 10.11 3.30 -14.71
CA VAL A 54 11.53 3.66 -14.74
C VAL A 54 12.35 2.56 -14.06
N VAL A 55 12.44 1.40 -14.71
CA VAL A 55 13.21 0.23 -14.28
C VAL A 55 14.06 -0.33 -15.43
N GLU A 56 15.10 -1.11 -15.11
CA GLU A 56 16.04 -1.66 -16.10
C GLU A 56 15.38 -2.62 -17.10
N VAL A 57 14.29 -3.28 -16.69
CA VAL A 57 13.51 -4.19 -17.53
C VAL A 57 12.25 -3.47 -18.00
N GLU A 58 11.86 -3.65 -19.27
CA GLU A 58 10.62 -3.07 -19.77
C GLU A 58 9.41 -3.58 -18.98
N TRP A 59 8.78 -2.67 -18.23
CA TRP A 59 7.56 -2.95 -17.48
C TRP A 59 6.52 -1.88 -17.80
N ARG A 60 5.51 -2.26 -18.60
CA ARG A 60 4.39 -1.39 -18.97
C ARG A 60 3.22 -1.60 -18.03
N VAL A 61 2.59 -0.50 -17.62
CA VAL A 61 1.42 -0.52 -16.73
C VAL A 61 0.37 0.46 -17.29
N PRO A 62 -0.92 0.09 -17.33
CA PRO A 62 -1.97 0.99 -17.80
C PRO A 62 -1.98 2.32 -17.04
N VAL A 63 -2.01 3.45 -17.76
CA VAL A 63 -1.95 4.80 -17.18
C VAL A 63 -3.25 5.20 -16.48
N GLU A 64 -4.35 4.51 -16.78
CA GLU A 64 -5.66 4.71 -16.18
C GLU A 64 -5.69 4.50 -14.66
N ARG A 65 -4.62 3.91 -14.09
CA ARG A 65 -4.38 3.90 -12.64
C ARG A 65 -4.39 5.30 -12.02
N ASN A 66 -4.02 6.33 -12.78
CA ASN A 66 -4.11 7.73 -12.34
C ASN A 66 -5.54 8.10 -11.94
N ARG A 67 -6.53 7.72 -12.75
CA ARG A 67 -7.95 7.98 -12.46
C ARG A 67 -8.41 7.25 -11.21
N PHE A 68 -8.01 5.98 -11.05
CA PHE A 68 -8.39 5.18 -9.89
C PHE A 68 -7.77 5.71 -8.59
N GLU A 69 -6.53 6.21 -8.64
CA GLU A 69 -5.91 6.88 -7.49
C GLU A 69 -6.66 8.16 -7.11
N VAL A 70 -7.03 9.01 -8.08
CA VAL A 70 -7.82 10.23 -7.84
C VAL A 70 -9.18 9.89 -7.25
N ASP A 71 -9.87 8.87 -7.78
CA ASP A 71 -11.14 8.42 -7.25
C ASP A 71 -11.01 7.89 -5.82
N TRP A 72 -9.97 7.10 -5.55
CA TRP A 72 -9.68 6.58 -4.21
C TRP A 72 -9.44 7.73 -3.22
N TYR A 73 -8.61 8.72 -3.55
CA TYR A 73 -8.37 9.87 -2.66
C TYR A 73 -9.65 10.64 -2.34
N LYS A 74 -10.47 10.93 -3.36
CA LYS A 74 -11.72 11.67 -3.17
C LYS A 74 -12.69 10.92 -2.25
N ILE A 75 -12.88 9.63 -2.47
CA ILE A 75 -13.78 8.79 -1.67
C ILE A 75 -13.22 8.61 -0.25
N ALA A 76 -11.92 8.33 -0.11
CA ALA A 76 -11.27 8.16 1.18
C ALA A 76 -11.37 9.44 2.03
N ALA A 77 -11.15 10.61 1.44
CA ALA A 77 -11.27 11.90 2.13
C ALA A 77 -12.72 12.26 2.50
N GLU A 78 -13.71 11.79 1.73
CA GLU A 78 -15.13 11.96 2.07
C GLU A 78 -15.51 11.12 3.30
N LEU A 79 -15.06 9.86 3.35
CA LEU A 79 -15.34 8.92 4.44
C LEU A 79 -14.53 9.22 5.71
N VAL A 80 -13.26 9.58 5.51
CA VAL A 80 -12.29 9.85 6.57
C VAL A 80 -11.51 11.12 6.20
N PRO A 81 -12.01 12.30 6.59
CA PRO A 81 -11.34 13.57 6.32
C PRO A 81 -9.87 13.55 6.77
N GLY A 82 -8.98 13.94 5.86
CA GLY A 82 -7.53 13.94 6.11
C GLY A 82 -6.83 12.57 5.96
N ALA A 83 -7.52 11.52 5.51
CA ALA A 83 -6.88 10.22 5.25
C ALA A 83 -6.16 10.13 3.89
N ALA A 84 -6.34 11.11 3.01
CA ALA A 84 -5.75 11.16 1.68
C ALA A 84 -5.41 12.61 1.29
N PRO A 85 -4.43 12.84 0.40
CA PRO A 85 -4.16 14.17 -0.12
C PRO A 85 -5.38 14.77 -0.83
N LYS A 86 -5.66 16.03 -0.55
CA LYS A 86 -6.67 16.80 -1.28
C LYS A 86 -6.27 16.95 -2.74
N VAL A 87 -7.08 16.42 -3.64
CA VAL A 87 -6.96 16.62 -5.09
C VAL A 87 -7.39 18.05 -5.43
N LEU A 88 -6.49 18.81 -6.05
CA LEU A 88 -6.69 20.20 -6.48
C LEU A 88 -7.24 20.28 -7.90
N ALA A 89 -6.72 19.45 -8.80
CA ALA A 89 -7.17 19.33 -10.18
C ALA A 89 -6.87 17.93 -10.72
N HIS A 90 -7.63 17.48 -11.72
CA HIS A 90 -7.40 16.23 -12.43
C HIS A 90 -7.68 16.46 -13.91
N ASP A 91 -6.69 16.16 -14.74
CA ASP A 91 -6.80 16.13 -16.20
C ASP A 91 -6.73 14.66 -16.61
N ALA A 92 -7.91 14.11 -16.89
CA ALA A 92 -8.10 12.70 -17.18
C ALA A 92 -7.58 12.30 -18.57
N ASP A 93 -7.48 13.25 -19.50
CA ASP A 93 -6.97 12.99 -20.85
C ASP A 93 -5.44 12.87 -20.81
N ALA A 94 -4.79 13.75 -20.05
CA ALA A 94 -3.34 13.74 -19.85
C ALA A 94 -2.87 12.81 -18.71
N MET A 95 -3.80 12.09 -18.05
CA MET A 95 -3.53 11.17 -16.94
C MET A 95 -2.65 11.78 -15.84
N LEU A 96 -3.00 13.00 -15.45
CA LEU A 96 -2.30 13.76 -14.42
C LEU A 96 -3.27 14.39 -13.44
N PHE A 97 -2.83 14.51 -12.19
CA PHE A 97 -3.55 15.28 -11.19
C PHE A 97 -2.60 16.12 -10.36
N ALA A 98 -3.13 17.23 -9.86
CA ALA A 98 -2.50 18.06 -8.84
C ALA A 98 -3.14 17.75 -7.50
N MET A 99 -2.34 17.65 -6.45
CA MET A 99 -2.77 17.42 -5.07
C MET A 99 -2.00 18.32 -4.11
N GLU A 100 -2.51 18.48 -2.90
CA GLU A 100 -1.80 19.23 -1.86
C GLU A 100 -0.38 18.72 -1.63
N PHE A 101 0.53 19.64 -1.30
CA PHE A 101 1.88 19.31 -0.88
C PHE A 101 1.88 19.11 0.64
N LEU A 102 2.22 17.90 1.08
CA LEU A 102 2.35 17.55 2.50
C LEU A 102 3.79 17.81 2.94
N ASP A 103 4.00 18.84 3.75
CA ASP A 103 5.33 19.32 4.14
C ASP A 103 6.09 18.26 4.97
N PRO A 104 7.29 17.79 4.55
CA PRO A 104 8.11 16.86 5.33
C PRO A 104 8.48 17.35 6.75
N GLY A 105 8.40 18.67 6.99
CA GLY A 105 8.52 19.26 8.32
C GLY A 105 7.43 18.78 9.28
N GLU A 106 6.20 18.63 8.79
CA GLU A 106 5.01 18.26 9.56
C GLU A 106 4.59 16.79 9.36
N PHE A 107 4.80 16.26 8.16
CA PHE A 107 4.43 14.91 7.76
C PHE A 107 5.65 14.00 7.68
N LYS A 108 5.71 12.97 8.52
CA LYS A 108 6.83 12.02 8.54
C LYS A 108 6.50 10.77 7.76
N LEU A 109 7.43 10.31 6.93
CA LEU A 109 7.25 9.06 6.19
C LEU A 109 7.26 7.88 7.17
N TYR A 110 6.17 7.12 7.23
CA TYR A 110 6.02 6.08 8.25
C TYR A 110 7.09 4.99 8.15
N LYS A 111 7.52 4.66 6.92
CA LYS A 111 8.68 3.77 6.69
C LYS A 111 9.95 4.27 7.38
N ASP A 112 10.22 5.58 7.35
CA ASP A 112 11.42 6.17 7.96
C ASP A 112 11.31 6.18 9.49
N GLU A 113 10.14 6.50 10.03
CA GLU A 113 9.87 6.39 11.47
C GLU A 113 10.13 4.96 11.97
N LEU A 114 9.57 3.97 11.29
CA LEU A 114 9.75 2.57 11.66
C LEU A 114 11.19 2.09 11.45
N ARG A 115 11.88 2.51 10.38
CA ARG A 115 13.31 2.21 10.16
C ARG A 115 14.14 2.68 11.35
N ASP A 116 13.89 3.91 11.81
CA ASP A 116 14.65 4.53 12.88
C ASP A 116 14.23 4.05 14.28
N GLY A 117 13.41 3.00 14.37
CA GLY A 117 12.98 2.38 15.62
C GLY A 117 11.87 3.15 16.35
N ARG A 118 11.23 4.13 15.70
CA ARG A 118 10.09 4.87 16.25
C ARG A 118 8.78 4.16 15.89
N ALA A 119 8.57 2.99 16.50
CA ALA A 119 7.37 2.19 16.33
C ALA A 119 6.39 2.44 17.49
N ASP A 120 5.32 3.21 17.22
CA ASP A 120 4.28 3.49 18.20
C ASP A 120 3.00 2.68 17.88
N PRO A 121 2.58 1.75 18.75
CA PRO A 121 1.35 0.99 18.58
C PRO A 121 0.09 1.85 18.44
N ALA A 122 0.06 3.04 19.05
CA ALA A 122 -1.07 3.96 18.92
C ALA A 122 -1.22 4.47 17.47
N ILE A 123 -0.10 4.75 16.80
CA ILE A 123 -0.07 5.13 15.38
C ILE A 123 -0.51 3.95 14.51
N ALA A 124 -0.02 2.75 14.77
CA ALA A 124 -0.41 1.54 14.02
C ALA A 124 -1.91 1.26 14.15
N GLY A 125 -2.46 1.36 15.37
CA GLY A 125 -3.90 1.27 15.60
C GLY A 125 -4.70 2.36 14.89
N GLU A 126 -4.19 3.59 14.79
CA GLU A 126 -4.85 4.67 14.05
C GLU A 126 -4.87 4.41 12.54
N VAL A 127 -3.77 3.91 11.96
CA VAL A 127 -3.75 3.44 10.57
C VAL A 127 -4.80 2.34 10.36
N GLY A 128 -4.89 1.37 11.27
CA GLY A 128 -5.90 0.31 11.24
C GLY A 128 -7.34 0.85 11.25
N ARG A 129 -7.66 1.78 12.16
CA ARG A 129 -8.99 2.39 12.26
C ARG A 129 -9.38 3.15 11.01
N ARG A 130 -8.48 3.96 10.45
CA ARG A 130 -8.77 4.75 9.23
C ARG A 130 -9.02 3.83 8.04
N LEU A 131 -8.17 2.82 7.87
CA LEU A 131 -8.32 1.86 6.79
C LEU A 131 -9.64 1.07 6.91
N ALA A 132 -9.99 0.60 8.11
CA ALA A 132 -11.25 -0.09 8.35
C ALA A 132 -12.46 0.80 8.03
N ARG A 133 -12.43 2.09 8.41
CA ARG A 133 -13.51 3.04 8.07
C ARG A 133 -13.67 3.24 6.56
N ILE A 134 -12.58 3.30 5.81
CA ILE A 134 -12.63 3.41 4.34
C ILE A 134 -13.24 2.14 3.74
N HIS A 135 -12.83 0.96 4.21
CA HIS A 135 -13.40 -0.30 3.74
C HIS A 135 -14.89 -0.44 4.10
N ALA A 136 -15.28 -0.16 5.34
CA ALA A 136 -16.67 -0.15 5.79
C ALA A 136 -17.54 0.80 4.96
N GLY A 137 -17.09 2.03 4.74
CA GLY A 137 -17.83 3.03 3.96
C GLY A 137 -17.92 2.73 2.46
N THR A 138 -17.19 1.74 1.96
CA THR A 138 -17.19 1.34 0.55
C THR A 138 -17.69 -0.07 0.28
N ALA A 139 -17.78 -0.90 1.32
CA ALA A 139 -18.17 -2.30 1.18
C ALA A 139 -19.57 -2.42 0.56
N GLY A 140 -19.70 -3.29 -0.45
CA GLY A 140 -20.98 -3.58 -1.11
C GLY A 140 -21.56 -2.44 -1.97
N ARG A 141 -20.92 -1.27 -2.06
CA ARG A 141 -21.42 -0.14 -2.87
C ARG A 141 -21.41 -0.44 -4.37
N ALA A 142 -22.59 -0.46 -4.98
CA ALA A 142 -22.76 -0.74 -6.40
C ALA A 142 -22.17 0.36 -7.30
N ASP A 143 -22.32 1.62 -6.90
CA ASP A 143 -21.79 2.78 -7.65
C ASP A 143 -20.25 2.74 -7.74
N LEU A 144 -19.58 2.22 -6.71
CA LEU A 144 -18.12 2.07 -6.73
C LEU A 144 -17.66 0.92 -7.63
N LYS A 145 -18.47 -0.12 -7.83
CA LYS A 145 -18.15 -1.18 -8.81
C LYS A 145 -18.13 -0.65 -10.23
N GLU A 146 -18.97 0.34 -10.54
CA GLU A 146 -18.98 1.02 -11.84
C GLU A 146 -17.78 1.95 -12.02
N ARG A 147 -17.37 2.66 -10.95
CA ARG A 147 -16.20 3.56 -10.96
C ARG A 147 -14.87 2.81 -11.02
N PHE A 148 -14.80 1.61 -10.44
CA PHE A 148 -13.64 0.71 -10.44
C PHE A 148 -13.98 -0.61 -11.16
N PRO A 149 -14.22 -0.58 -12.49
CA PRO A 149 -14.74 -1.74 -13.21
C PRO A 149 -13.71 -2.88 -13.32
N ARG A 150 -12.41 -2.56 -13.19
CA ARG A 150 -11.30 -3.49 -13.42
C ARG A 150 -10.45 -3.66 -12.16
N ASN A 151 -9.84 -4.83 -12.03
CA ASN A 151 -8.82 -5.16 -11.03
C ASN A 151 -7.60 -5.87 -11.68
N ASP A 152 -7.48 -5.76 -13.00
CA ASP A 152 -6.35 -6.27 -13.80
C ASP A 152 -5.03 -5.59 -13.43
N ILE A 153 -5.08 -4.28 -13.14
CA ILE A 153 -3.92 -3.51 -12.69
C ILE A 153 -3.43 -4.06 -11.35
N PHE A 154 -4.33 -4.17 -10.36
CA PHE A 154 -4.04 -4.76 -9.05
C PHE A 154 -3.45 -6.17 -9.19
N HIS A 155 -4.05 -7.02 -10.03
CA HIS A 155 -3.49 -8.34 -10.31
C HIS A 155 -2.06 -8.26 -10.87
N ALA A 156 -1.85 -7.47 -11.92
CA ALA A 156 -0.58 -7.39 -12.64
C ALA A 156 0.57 -6.83 -11.80
N ILE A 157 0.30 -5.89 -10.88
CA ILE A 157 1.35 -5.22 -10.09
C ILE A 157 1.39 -5.63 -8.62
N ARG A 158 0.43 -6.43 -8.14
CA ARG A 158 0.44 -7.00 -6.78
C ARG A 158 0.36 -8.52 -6.78
N LEU A 159 -0.72 -9.11 -7.27
CA LEU A 159 -0.91 -10.56 -7.13
C LEU A 159 0.12 -11.38 -7.91
N GLU A 160 0.39 -11.02 -9.17
CA GLU A 160 1.40 -11.70 -9.98
C GLU A 160 2.80 -11.59 -9.37
N PRO A 161 3.36 -10.39 -9.11
CA PRO A 161 4.73 -10.28 -8.63
C PRO A 161 4.95 -10.83 -7.22
N TYR A 162 3.90 -10.92 -6.40
CA TYR A 162 4.01 -11.43 -5.03
C TYR A 162 3.65 -12.90 -4.93
N LEU A 163 2.48 -13.34 -5.40
CA LEU A 163 2.02 -14.71 -5.17
C LEU A 163 2.43 -15.64 -6.30
N GLU A 164 2.16 -15.27 -7.55
CA GLU A 164 2.41 -16.17 -8.68
C GLU A 164 3.90 -16.31 -9.02
N ALA A 165 4.67 -15.22 -8.93
CA ALA A 165 6.11 -15.28 -9.12
C ALA A 165 6.77 -16.15 -8.04
N THR A 166 6.36 -16.00 -6.77
CA THR A 166 6.83 -16.86 -5.68
C THR A 166 6.39 -18.30 -5.88
N ALA A 167 5.19 -18.56 -6.42
CA ALA A 167 4.73 -19.89 -6.77
C ALA A 167 5.65 -20.60 -7.78
N ARG A 168 6.22 -19.84 -8.74
CA ARG A 168 7.19 -20.38 -9.72
C ARG A 168 8.54 -20.72 -9.07
N ASN A 169 8.92 -20.00 -8.02
CA ASN A 169 10.16 -20.25 -7.26
C ASN A 169 10.00 -21.35 -6.18
N HIS A 170 8.78 -21.69 -5.79
CA HIS A 170 8.47 -22.76 -4.83
C HIS A 170 7.48 -23.78 -5.40
N PRO A 171 7.94 -24.76 -6.20
CA PRO A 171 7.06 -25.76 -6.82
C PRO A 171 6.18 -26.53 -5.82
N ASP A 172 6.68 -26.75 -4.59
CA ASP A 172 5.95 -27.45 -3.53
C ASP A 172 4.83 -26.62 -2.86
N LEU A 173 4.76 -25.32 -3.16
CA LEU A 173 3.74 -24.39 -2.67
C LEU A 173 2.90 -23.79 -3.80
N ARG A 174 3.15 -24.24 -5.04
CA ARG A 174 2.59 -23.63 -6.25
C ARG A 174 1.07 -23.51 -6.18
N ASP A 175 0.37 -24.61 -5.93
CA ASP A 175 -1.08 -24.64 -5.97
C ASP A 175 -1.70 -23.79 -4.83
N ILE A 176 -1.05 -23.75 -3.67
CA ILE A 176 -1.46 -22.92 -2.53
C ILE A 176 -1.36 -21.44 -2.90
N LEU A 177 -0.24 -21.01 -3.45
CA LEU A 177 0.01 -19.61 -3.80
C LEU A 177 -0.87 -19.14 -4.96
N PHE A 178 -1.09 -19.97 -5.98
CA PHE A 178 -2.05 -19.65 -7.04
C PHE A 178 -3.49 -19.60 -6.52
N ALA A 179 -3.89 -20.49 -5.61
CA ALA A 179 -5.22 -20.43 -4.99
C ALA A 179 -5.41 -19.16 -4.14
N LEU A 180 -4.37 -18.71 -3.43
CA LEU A 180 -4.38 -17.43 -2.72
C LEU A 180 -4.51 -16.25 -3.69
N SER A 181 -3.76 -16.27 -4.80
CA SER A 181 -3.87 -15.27 -5.87
C SER A 181 -5.29 -15.19 -6.41
N GLU A 182 -5.85 -16.33 -6.83
CA GLU A 182 -7.20 -16.42 -7.39
C GLU A 182 -8.26 -15.94 -6.41
N ARG A 183 -8.26 -16.45 -5.16
CA ARG A 183 -9.20 -16.04 -4.11
C ARG A 183 -9.17 -14.53 -3.88
N THR A 184 -7.97 -13.96 -3.80
CA THR A 184 -7.79 -12.51 -3.59
C THR A 184 -8.25 -11.71 -4.81
N HIS A 185 -8.06 -12.23 -6.02
CA HIS A 185 -8.49 -11.60 -7.26
C HIS A 185 -10.03 -11.57 -7.42
N VAL A 186 -10.70 -12.68 -7.13
CA VAL A 186 -12.15 -12.82 -7.34
C VAL A 186 -12.99 -12.21 -6.21
N THR A 187 -12.41 -12.04 -5.02
CA THR A 187 -13.08 -11.41 -3.88
C THR A 187 -13.14 -9.89 -4.10
N ARG A 188 -14.36 -9.35 -4.26
CA ARG A 188 -14.61 -7.94 -4.59
C ARG A 188 -15.60 -7.32 -3.60
N LEU A 189 -15.14 -7.05 -2.39
CA LEU A 189 -15.97 -6.64 -1.25
C LEU A 189 -15.98 -5.12 -1.05
N ALA A 190 -14.81 -4.48 -1.04
CA ALA A 190 -14.65 -3.06 -0.71
C ALA A 190 -13.66 -2.37 -1.65
N MET A 191 -13.62 -1.03 -1.59
CA MET A 191 -12.60 -0.25 -2.31
C MET A 191 -11.27 -0.37 -1.57
N ILE A 192 -10.35 -1.16 -2.11
CA ILE A 192 -9.00 -1.33 -1.56
C ILE A 192 -8.05 -0.29 -2.15
N HIS A 193 -7.03 0.07 -1.38
CA HIS A 193 -5.87 0.83 -1.85
C HIS A 193 -4.93 -0.04 -2.71
N GLY A 194 -4.75 -1.31 -2.33
CA GLY A 194 -3.91 -2.29 -3.03
C GLY A 194 -2.40 -2.09 -2.84
N ASP A 195 -1.95 -1.17 -1.97
CA ASP A 195 -0.54 -0.96 -1.61
C ASP A 195 -0.40 -0.23 -0.27
N VAL A 196 -1.12 -0.71 0.75
CA VAL A 196 -1.00 -0.16 2.11
C VAL A 196 0.31 -0.63 2.71
N SER A 197 1.39 0.06 2.37
CA SER A 197 2.73 -0.17 2.92
C SER A 197 3.23 1.09 3.64
N PRO A 198 4.10 0.98 4.65
CA PRO A 198 4.60 2.17 5.36
C PRO A 198 5.32 3.21 4.49
N LYS A 199 5.76 2.84 3.26
CA LYS A 199 6.33 3.80 2.29
C LYS A 199 5.27 4.71 1.65
N ASN A 200 4.00 4.33 1.77
CA ASN A 200 2.83 5.00 1.20
C ASN A 200 1.97 5.62 2.30
N ILE A 201 2.52 5.79 3.50
CA ILE A 201 1.81 6.37 4.64
C ILE A 201 2.66 7.49 5.20
N LEU A 202 2.08 8.69 5.28
CA LEU A 202 2.63 9.79 6.05
C LEU A 202 1.93 9.87 7.41
N ILE A 203 2.69 10.19 8.45
CA ILE A 203 2.17 10.51 9.78
C ILE A 203 2.15 12.03 9.91
N GLY A 204 0.95 12.61 9.91
CA GLY A 204 0.72 14.03 10.07
C GLY A 204 0.16 14.39 11.46
N PRO A 205 -0.01 15.69 11.74
CA PRO A 205 -0.54 16.18 13.01
C PRO A 205 -1.95 15.67 13.31
N ASP A 206 -2.77 15.50 12.27
CA ASP A 206 -4.15 15.05 12.39
C ASP A 206 -4.32 13.54 12.15
N GLY A 207 -3.23 12.77 12.03
CA GLY A 207 -3.24 11.33 11.81
C GLY A 207 -2.58 10.88 10.50
N SER A 208 -2.79 9.62 10.12
CA SER A 208 -2.13 9.04 8.96
C SER A 208 -2.80 9.41 7.64
N VAL A 209 -1.98 9.69 6.63
CA VAL A 209 -2.38 10.00 5.25
C VAL A 209 -1.86 8.90 4.32
N PHE A 210 -2.76 8.25 3.58
CA PHE A 210 -2.43 7.24 2.59
C PHE A 210 -2.11 7.88 1.24
N LEU A 211 -1.02 7.43 0.62
CA LEU A 211 -0.49 7.90 -0.65
C LEU A 211 -0.39 6.75 -1.66
N ASP A 212 -0.30 7.09 -2.93
CA ASP A 212 0.04 6.16 -4.01
C ASP A 212 -0.96 4.99 -4.16
N ALA A 213 -2.25 5.32 -4.15
CA ALA A 213 -3.35 4.38 -4.38
C ALA A 213 -3.49 3.97 -5.87
N GLU A 214 -2.38 3.80 -6.59
CA GLU A 214 -2.38 3.44 -8.02
C GLU A 214 -2.86 2.01 -8.28
N CYS A 215 -2.98 1.19 -7.23
CA CYS A 215 -3.54 -0.16 -7.27
C CYS A 215 -5.03 -0.21 -6.91
N ALA A 216 -5.67 0.95 -6.70
CA ALA A 216 -7.02 1.02 -6.18
C ALA A 216 -8.03 0.30 -7.09
N CYS A 217 -8.89 -0.51 -6.49
CA CYS A 217 -9.97 -1.23 -7.16
C CYS A 217 -11.02 -1.70 -6.14
N ILE A 218 -12.14 -2.27 -6.62
CA ILE A 218 -12.97 -3.12 -5.75
C ILE A 218 -12.31 -4.50 -5.64
N GLY A 219 -11.86 -4.85 -4.43
CA GLY A 219 -11.09 -6.04 -4.14
C GLY A 219 -11.33 -6.61 -2.73
N ASP A 220 -10.43 -7.49 -2.28
CA ASP A 220 -10.48 -8.10 -0.95
C ASP A 220 -9.79 -7.19 0.08
N PRO A 221 -10.51 -6.62 1.07
CA PRO A 221 -9.91 -5.80 2.11
C PRO A 221 -8.83 -6.55 2.93
N ALA A 222 -8.84 -7.88 2.93
CA ALA A 222 -7.81 -8.70 3.56
C ALA A 222 -6.41 -8.47 2.97
N PHE A 223 -6.33 -8.08 1.69
CA PHE A 223 -5.04 -7.78 1.08
C PHE A 223 -4.38 -6.57 1.74
N ASP A 224 -5.08 -5.45 1.87
CA ASP A 224 -4.50 -4.21 2.40
C ASP A 224 -4.05 -4.36 3.87
N LEU A 225 -4.85 -5.04 4.69
CA LEU A 225 -4.47 -5.33 6.07
C LEU A 225 -3.23 -6.23 6.11
N ALA A 226 -3.24 -7.36 5.39
CA ALA A 226 -2.10 -8.28 5.36
C ALA A 226 -0.83 -7.59 4.83
N PHE A 227 -0.96 -6.76 3.80
CA PHE A 227 0.17 -6.08 3.18
C PHE A 227 0.86 -5.10 4.15
N CYS A 228 0.09 -4.38 4.97
CA CYS A 228 0.66 -3.49 5.98
C CYS A 228 1.27 -4.28 7.14
N LEU A 229 0.55 -5.27 7.68
CA LEU A 229 1.00 -6.11 8.79
C LEU A 229 2.32 -6.84 8.48
N ASN A 230 2.48 -7.32 7.25
CA ASN A 230 3.71 -7.91 6.72
C ASN A 230 4.95 -7.06 7.01
N HIS A 231 4.81 -5.75 6.92
CA HIS A 231 5.91 -4.82 7.12
C HIS A 231 6.33 -4.63 8.57
N PHE A 232 5.47 -4.88 9.57
CA PHE A 232 5.89 -4.90 10.97
C PHE A 232 6.76 -6.13 11.24
N LEU A 233 6.31 -7.31 10.78
CA LEU A 233 7.05 -8.56 10.94
C LEU A 233 8.44 -8.51 10.29
N LEU A 234 8.52 -8.07 9.03
CA LEU A 234 9.80 -7.98 8.33
C LEU A 234 10.76 -6.96 8.95
N LYS A 235 10.24 -5.89 9.57
CA LYS A 235 11.08 -4.86 10.20
C LYS A 235 11.77 -5.33 11.47
N CYS A 236 11.29 -6.41 12.11
CA CYS A 236 12.04 -7.10 13.16
C CYS A 236 13.45 -7.52 12.70
N LEU A 237 13.65 -7.78 11.40
CA LEU A 237 14.98 -8.09 10.83
C LEU A 237 15.78 -6.83 10.48
N TRP A 238 15.12 -5.70 10.24
CA TRP A 238 15.77 -4.43 9.90
C TRP A 238 16.31 -3.71 11.13
N THR A 239 15.48 -3.64 12.18
CA THR A 239 15.79 -2.96 13.44
C THR A 239 15.51 -3.91 14.62
N PRO A 240 16.36 -4.93 14.86
CA PRO A 240 16.05 -6.01 15.81
C PRO A 240 15.80 -5.55 17.25
N SER A 241 16.43 -4.46 17.69
CA SER A 241 16.21 -3.87 19.02
C SER A 241 14.78 -3.36 19.24
N THR A 242 14.06 -3.05 18.17
CA THR A 242 12.67 -2.55 18.19
C THR A 242 11.65 -3.66 17.92
N THR A 243 12.09 -4.93 17.91
CA THR A 243 11.19 -6.08 17.68
C THR A 243 9.94 -6.07 18.56
N PRO A 244 10.02 -5.84 19.89
CA PRO A 244 8.81 -5.81 20.73
C PRO A 244 7.79 -4.79 20.23
N ASP A 245 8.24 -3.56 19.95
CA ASP A 245 7.37 -2.48 19.50
C ASP A 245 6.74 -2.74 18.12
N PHE A 246 7.44 -3.45 17.22
CA PHE A 246 6.84 -3.87 15.95
C PHE A 246 5.76 -4.93 16.12
N LEU A 247 5.94 -5.87 17.06
CA LEU A 247 4.91 -6.86 17.36
C LEU A 247 3.71 -6.21 18.05
N ASP A 248 3.93 -5.23 18.93
CA ASP A 248 2.85 -4.44 19.53
C ASP A 248 2.12 -3.58 18.48
N CYS A 249 2.84 -3.03 17.49
CA CYS A 249 2.23 -2.37 16.34
C CYS A 249 1.35 -3.32 15.51
N PHE A 250 1.81 -4.55 15.29
CA PHE A 250 1.05 -5.58 14.57
C PHE A 250 -0.27 -5.88 15.29
N ASP A 251 -0.22 -6.08 16.61
CA ASP A 251 -1.39 -6.35 17.45
C ASP A 251 -2.35 -5.15 17.45
N ALA A 252 -1.83 -3.95 17.70
CA ALA A 252 -2.64 -2.75 17.76
C ALA A 252 -3.35 -2.43 16.43
N MET A 253 -2.68 -2.61 15.28
CA MET A 253 -3.31 -2.45 13.98
C MET A 253 -4.37 -3.53 13.71
N THR A 254 -4.06 -4.79 14.06
CA THR A 254 -4.97 -5.92 13.90
C THR A 254 -6.27 -5.70 14.68
N ASP A 255 -6.15 -5.43 15.98
CA ASP A 255 -7.29 -5.24 16.88
C ASP A 255 -8.15 -4.05 16.43
N ALA A 256 -7.49 -2.92 16.12
CA ALA A 256 -8.18 -1.70 15.75
C ALA A 256 -8.86 -1.80 14.39
N TYR A 257 -8.28 -2.54 13.44
CA TYR A 257 -8.91 -2.80 12.16
C TYR A 257 -10.11 -3.74 12.31
N LEU A 258 -9.94 -4.88 12.98
CA LEU A 258 -11.01 -5.88 13.14
C LEU A 258 -12.20 -5.33 13.93
N ALA A 259 -11.97 -4.45 14.91
CA ALA A 259 -13.03 -3.74 15.62
C ALA A 259 -13.86 -2.81 14.72
N GLY A 260 -13.32 -2.40 13.56
CA GLY A 260 -14.00 -1.58 12.56
C GLY A 260 -14.66 -2.37 11.43
N VAL A 261 -14.60 -3.70 11.45
CA VAL A 261 -15.24 -4.56 10.43
C VAL A 261 -16.73 -4.69 10.73
N ASP A 262 -17.58 -4.15 9.86
CA ASP A 262 -19.04 -4.20 9.97
C ASP A 262 -19.75 -4.73 8.70
N TRP A 263 -19.00 -5.04 7.65
CA TRP A 263 -19.51 -5.50 6.36
C TRP A 263 -19.55 -7.03 6.21
N GLU A 264 -18.92 -7.76 7.14
CA GLU A 264 -18.87 -9.21 7.22
C GLU A 264 -18.51 -9.65 8.65
N ALA A 265 -18.40 -10.96 8.91
CA ALA A 265 -17.95 -11.43 10.22
C ALA A 265 -16.44 -11.11 10.41
N PRO A 266 -16.05 -10.44 11.53
CA PRO A 266 -14.64 -10.13 11.79
C PRO A 266 -13.72 -11.36 11.77
N GLU A 267 -14.21 -12.52 12.19
CA GLU A 267 -13.47 -13.77 12.17
C GLU A 267 -13.20 -14.28 10.74
N GLU A 268 -14.13 -14.07 9.80
CA GLU A 268 -13.94 -14.43 8.39
C GLU A 268 -12.90 -13.51 7.72
N MET A 269 -12.98 -12.20 8.02
CA MET A 269 -12.01 -11.20 7.58
C MET A 269 -10.60 -11.51 8.13
N GLU A 270 -10.48 -11.85 9.42
CA GLU A 270 -9.23 -12.24 10.05
C GLU A 270 -8.66 -13.52 9.43
N ALA A 271 -9.47 -14.56 9.25
CA ALA A 271 -9.02 -15.83 8.68
C ALA A 271 -8.52 -15.67 7.23
N ARG A 272 -9.18 -14.82 6.41
CA ARG A 272 -8.68 -14.49 5.07
C ARG A 272 -7.35 -13.75 5.12
N THR A 273 -7.21 -12.78 6.02
CA THR A 273 -5.97 -12.03 6.21
C THR A 273 -4.83 -12.94 6.68
N ALA A 274 -5.07 -13.74 7.72
CA ALA A 274 -4.11 -14.64 8.33
C ALA A 274 -3.61 -15.71 7.33
N SER A 275 -4.49 -16.25 6.50
CA SER A 275 -4.09 -17.24 5.47
C SER A 275 -3.38 -16.62 4.26
N LEU A 276 -3.60 -15.33 3.95
CA LEU A 276 -2.93 -14.62 2.87
C LEU A 276 -1.53 -14.13 3.26
N LEU A 277 -1.39 -13.64 4.49
CA LEU A 277 -0.18 -12.98 5.01
C LEU A 277 1.11 -13.80 4.83
N PRO A 278 1.17 -15.13 5.11
CA PRO A 278 2.36 -15.95 4.86
C PRO A 278 2.83 -15.95 3.41
N GLY A 279 1.90 -15.88 2.45
CA GLY A 279 2.22 -15.80 1.02
C GLY A 279 2.88 -14.47 0.67
N LEU A 280 2.33 -13.36 1.17
CA LEU A 280 2.91 -12.02 1.01
C LEU A 280 4.26 -11.88 1.73
N PHE A 281 4.42 -12.53 2.89
CA PHE A 281 5.65 -12.55 3.67
C PHE A 281 6.77 -13.28 2.93
N LEU A 282 6.50 -14.49 2.42
CA LEU A 282 7.45 -15.24 1.59
C LEU A 282 7.83 -14.49 0.30
N ALA A 283 6.85 -13.82 -0.31
CA ALA A 283 7.09 -13.03 -1.52
C ALA A 283 8.09 -11.89 -1.35
N ARG A 284 8.26 -11.37 -0.13
CA ARG A 284 9.23 -10.31 0.16
C ARG A 284 10.68 -10.79 0.21
N VAL A 285 10.93 -12.09 0.07
CA VAL A 285 12.29 -12.64 -0.12
C VAL A 285 12.45 -13.38 -1.44
N ASP A 286 11.39 -14.07 -1.90
CA ASP A 286 11.47 -14.97 -3.07
C ASP A 286 10.47 -14.59 -4.19
N GLY A 287 9.87 -13.40 -4.15
CA GLY A 287 9.03 -12.83 -5.22
C GLY A 287 9.78 -11.82 -6.10
N LYS A 288 9.04 -11.12 -6.99
CA LYS A 288 9.63 -10.08 -7.86
C LYS A 288 9.86 -8.73 -7.17
N SER A 289 9.29 -8.54 -5.98
CA SER A 289 9.46 -7.32 -5.19
C SER A 289 9.97 -7.69 -3.79
N PRO A 290 11.26 -8.02 -3.63
CA PRO A 290 11.83 -8.28 -2.33
C PRO A 290 11.92 -7.00 -1.47
N VAL A 291 11.94 -7.13 -0.14
CA VAL A 291 12.36 -6.02 0.75
C VAL A 291 13.85 -5.77 0.61
N GLU A 292 14.21 -4.50 0.43
CA GLU A 292 15.58 -4.06 0.17
C GLU A 292 16.51 -4.22 1.39
N TYR A 293 15.94 -4.31 2.59
CA TYR A 293 16.70 -4.36 3.84
C TYR A 293 16.96 -5.77 4.37
N VAL A 294 16.30 -6.81 3.84
CA VAL A 294 16.60 -8.21 4.21
C VAL A 294 17.64 -8.77 3.25
N THR A 295 18.90 -8.55 3.59
CA THR A 295 20.04 -8.83 2.72
C THR A 295 20.77 -10.13 3.05
N LYS A 296 20.69 -10.61 4.29
CA LYS A 296 21.38 -11.82 4.74
C LYS A 296 20.57 -13.07 4.45
N ASP A 297 21.21 -14.12 3.96
CA ASP A 297 20.52 -15.39 3.68
C ASP A 297 19.96 -16.04 4.94
N ALA A 298 20.64 -15.90 6.08
CA ALA A 298 20.12 -16.38 7.37
C ALA A 298 18.75 -15.75 7.71
N ASP A 299 18.58 -14.45 7.45
CA ASP A 299 17.33 -13.72 7.70
C ASP A 299 16.26 -14.11 6.67
N ARG A 300 16.63 -14.31 5.41
CA ARG A 300 15.73 -14.85 4.38
C ARG A 300 15.25 -16.25 4.72
N ASP A 301 16.12 -17.08 5.29
CA ASP A 301 15.78 -18.44 5.69
C ASP A 301 14.81 -18.47 6.88
N LYS A 302 14.88 -17.50 7.80
CA LYS A 302 13.84 -17.29 8.83
C LYS A 302 12.48 -17.02 8.20
N VAL A 303 12.44 -16.08 7.24
CA VAL A 303 11.21 -15.74 6.49
C VAL A 303 10.66 -16.97 5.76
N ARG A 304 11.52 -17.73 5.08
CA ARG A 304 11.16 -18.97 4.39
C ARG A 304 10.59 -20.01 5.33
N ARG A 305 11.23 -20.26 6.48
CA ARG A 305 10.75 -21.28 7.45
C ARG A 305 9.34 -20.98 7.92
N VAL A 306 9.07 -19.77 8.39
CA VAL A 306 7.74 -19.39 8.88
C VAL A 306 6.72 -19.31 7.75
N GLY A 307 7.03 -18.58 6.66
CA GLY A 307 6.12 -18.44 5.52
C GLY A 307 5.72 -19.78 4.91
N ARG A 308 6.69 -20.68 4.69
CA ARG A 308 6.40 -22.02 4.11
C ARG A 308 5.61 -22.91 5.06
N THR A 309 5.90 -22.85 6.36
CA THR A 309 5.17 -23.64 7.38
C THR A 309 3.71 -23.22 7.44
N LEU A 310 3.45 -21.92 7.53
CA LEU A 310 2.10 -21.38 7.62
C LEU A 310 1.35 -21.43 6.28
N LEU A 311 2.01 -21.50 5.13
CA LEU A 311 1.34 -21.82 3.86
C LEU A 311 0.84 -23.29 3.81
N LYS A 312 1.61 -24.22 4.39
CA LYS A 312 1.23 -25.65 4.45
C LYS A 312 0.18 -25.94 5.52
N SER A 313 0.18 -25.16 6.59
CA SER A 313 -0.80 -25.20 7.67
C SER A 313 -1.38 -23.80 7.88
N PRO A 314 -2.32 -23.34 7.03
CA PRO A 314 -2.86 -21.98 7.07
C PRO A 314 -3.43 -21.60 8.43
N PRO A 315 -2.98 -20.49 9.04
CA PRO A 315 -3.57 -20.01 10.28
C PRO A 315 -4.95 -19.41 10.03
N THR A 316 -5.77 -19.39 11.07
CA THR A 316 -7.08 -18.71 11.06
C THR A 316 -7.09 -17.43 11.88
N ARG A 317 -6.06 -17.21 12.70
CA ARG A 317 -5.88 -16.02 13.52
C ARG A 317 -4.57 -15.32 13.17
N LEU A 318 -4.57 -13.99 13.18
CA LEU A 318 -3.34 -13.22 12.93
C LEU A 318 -2.30 -13.41 14.04
N ALA A 319 -2.77 -13.69 15.27
CA ALA A 319 -1.92 -14.05 16.41
C ALA A 319 -1.02 -15.27 16.12
N ASP A 320 -1.49 -16.25 15.36
CA ASP A 320 -0.71 -17.45 15.02
C ASP A 320 0.53 -17.09 14.17
N MET A 321 0.39 -16.14 13.23
CA MET A 321 1.52 -15.62 12.44
C MET A 321 2.53 -14.89 13.33
N ARG A 322 2.03 -14.01 14.21
CA ARG A 322 2.86 -13.25 15.14
C ARG A 322 3.67 -14.17 16.05
N ILE A 323 3.02 -15.16 16.66
CA ILE A 323 3.66 -16.11 17.59
C ILE A 323 4.74 -16.91 16.86
N ALA A 324 4.42 -17.50 15.70
CA ALA A 324 5.39 -18.26 14.92
C ALA A 324 6.61 -17.41 14.52
N TRP A 325 6.38 -16.12 14.20
CA TRP A 325 7.47 -15.21 13.88
C TRP A 325 8.33 -14.85 15.09
N GLU A 326 7.71 -14.57 16.23
CA GLU A 326 8.43 -14.26 17.47
C GLU A 326 9.30 -15.44 17.94
N GLU A 327 8.82 -16.67 17.79
CA GLU A 327 9.58 -17.89 18.08
C GLU A 327 10.79 -18.04 17.14
N GLU A 328 10.59 -17.85 15.83
CA GLU A 328 11.65 -17.94 14.82
C GLU A 328 12.75 -16.89 15.05
N LEU A 329 12.39 -15.68 15.48
CA LEU A 329 13.35 -14.61 15.76
C LEU A 329 14.32 -14.96 16.89
N LYS A 330 13.94 -15.86 17.81
CA LYS A 330 14.76 -16.32 18.95
C LYS A 330 15.80 -17.39 18.56
N THR A 331 15.72 -17.94 17.34
CA THR A 331 16.66 -18.94 16.81
C THR A 331 17.91 -18.32 16.18
#